data_AF-A0A848GBR3-F1
#
_entry.id   AF-A0A848GBR3-F1
#
_cell.length_a   1.000
_cell.length_b   1.000
_cell.length_c   1.000
_cell.angle_alpha   90.00
_cell.angle_beta   90.00
_cell.angle_gamma   90.00
#
_symmetry.space_group_name_H-M   'P 1'
#
loop_
_entity.id
_entity.type
_entity.pdbx_description
1 polymer ?
#
loop_
_entity_poly.entity_id
_entity_poly.type
_entity_poly.pdbx_seq_one_letter_code
_entity_poly.pdbx_strand_id
1 'polypeptide(L)'
;MTENAMKIGAAFLLAACLSACVTTDSLQLSNGKGKSFLVSGRNYEQIWQAANVAMGTDMKIVESHKPSGVIKSQVVNGTAGKVVGFFIQPTEASSPQYTITIVSRKPFQTEFVDRDWEPSVWEDFRQALQPLK
;
A
#
# COMPACT_ATOMS: atom_id res chain seq x y z
N MET A 1 57.84 -25.12 13.18
CA MET A 1 57.51 -23.91 13.95
C MET A 1 57.29 -22.79 12.96
N THR A 2 56.17 -22.06 13.13
CA THR A 2 55.88 -20.67 12.69
C THR A 2 55.95 -20.35 11.18
N GLU A 3 55.00 -19.73 10.50
CA GLU A 3 53.96 -18.77 10.90
C GLU A 3 52.77 -18.75 9.93
N ASN A 4 51.56 -18.96 10.48
CA ASN A 4 50.30 -18.49 9.91
C ASN A 4 50.17 -17.00 10.21
N ALA A 5 50.57 -16.10 9.32
CA ALA A 5 50.32 -14.67 9.52
C ALA A 5 50.54 -13.84 8.25
N MET A 6 49.72 -13.99 7.20
CA MET A 6 49.69 -12.94 6.17
C MET A 6 48.38 -12.90 5.38
N LYS A 7 47.48 -12.04 5.88
CA LYS A 7 46.61 -11.16 5.08
C LYS A 7 45.43 -11.83 4.35
N ILE A 8 44.52 -12.31 5.18
CA ILE A 8 43.07 -12.14 4.99
C ILE A 8 42.83 -10.65 4.69
N GLY A 9 42.51 -10.28 3.45
CA GLY A 9 42.35 -8.86 3.13
C GLY A 9 42.17 -8.53 1.66
N ALA A 10 41.30 -9.23 0.94
CA ALA A 10 40.98 -8.86 -0.45
C ALA A 10 39.59 -9.31 -0.94
N ALA A 11 38.60 -9.52 -0.05
CA ALA A 11 37.29 -10.04 -0.46
C ALA A 11 36.09 -9.38 0.25
N PHE A 12 36.18 -8.10 0.63
CA PHE A 12 35.10 -7.40 1.31
C PHE A 12 34.91 -5.96 0.81
N LEU A 13 34.70 -5.79 -0.50
CA LEU A 13 34.44 -4.45 -1.04
C LEU A 13 33.45 -4.46 -2.21
N LEU A 14 32.32 -5.15 -2.05
CA LEU A 14 31.23 -5.17 -3.04
C LEU A 14 29.83 -5.33 -2.41
N ALA A 15 29.61 -4.73 -1.25
CA ALA A 15 28.31 -4.74 -0.56
C ALA A 15 27.81 -3.32 -0.19
N ALA A 16 27.98 -2.36 -1.10
CA ALA A 16 27.51 -0.99 -0.92
C ALA A 16 26.54 -0.57 -2.03
N CYS A 17 25.49 -1.36 -2.23
CA CYS A 17 24.25 -0.87 -2.83
C CYS A 17 23.14 -1.07 -1.80
N LEU A 18 23.22 -0.32 -0.70
CA LEU A 18 22.05 -0.05 0.12
C LEU A 18 21.13 0.81 -0.76
N SER A 19 20.27 0.13 -1.52
CA SER A 19 19.04 0.71 -2.03
C SER A 19 18.42 1.48 -0.88
N ALA A 20 18.29 2.79 -1.03
CA ALA A 20 17.41 3.59 -0.21
C ALA A 20 15.99 3.05 -0.44
N CYS A 21 15.62 2.00 0.29
CA CYS A 21 14.25 1.58 0.49
C CYS A 21 13.56 2.74 1.20
N VAL A 22 13.05 3.69 0.42
CA VAL A 22 12.06 4.65 0.89
C VAL A 22 10.90 3.79 1.40
N THR A 23 10.80 3.68 2.72
CA THR A 23 9.93 2.72 3.38
C THR A 23 8.49 3.25 3.28
N THR A 24 7.77 2.81 2.24
CA THR A 24 6.30 2.86 2.17
C THR A 24 5.64 2.02 3.27
N ASP A 25 6.45 1.30 4.04
CA ASP A 25 6.12 0.49 5.23
C ASP A 25 5.32 1.26 6.29
N SER A 26 5.42 2.58 6.31
CA SER A 26 4.80 3.39 7.37
C SER A 26 3.28 3.57 7.27
N LEU A 27 2.64 3.14 6.19
CA LEU A 27 1.18 3.12 6.09
C LEU A 27 0.65 1.68 6.21
N GLN A 28 0.42 1.26 7.45
CA GLN A 28 -0.21 -0.02 7.77
C GLN A 28 -1.67 0.18 8.21
N LEU A 29 -2.47 -0.87 8.03
CA LEU A 29 -3.87 -0.94 8.49
C LEU A 29 -4.01 -0.86 10.02
N SER A 30 -2.92 -1.14 10.75
CA SER A 30 -2.89 -1.56 12.17
C SER A 30 -3.26 -0.52 13.23
N ASN A 31 -3.64 0.72 12.89
CA ASN A 31 -3.84 1.77 13.91
C ASN A 31 -5.30 2.24 14.08
N GLY A 32 -6.29 1.56 13.48
CA GLY A 32 -7.72 1.87 13.69
C GLY A 32 -8.16 3.24 13.17
N LYS A 33 -7.37 3.86 12.28
CA LYS A 33 -7.65 5.17 11.67
C LYS A 33 -7.94 5.02 10.17
N GLY A 34 -8.62 6.00 9.59
CA GLY A 34 -9.16 5.94 8.22
C GLY A 34 -10.65 5.63 8.19
N LYS A 35 -11.16 5.20 7.03
CA LYS A 35 -12.59 4.91 6.83
C LYS A 35 -12.79 3.50 6.26
N SER A 36 -13.67 2.74 6.91
CA SER A 36 -14.02 1.38 6.49
C SER A 36 -15.41 1.28 5.89
N PHE A 37 -15.56 0.40 4.89
CA PHE A 37 -16.79 0.13 4.15
C PHE A 37 -16.97 -1.37 3.95
N LEU A 38 -18.21 -1.84 4.04
CA LEU A 38 -18.54 -3.23 3.75
C LEU A 38 -18.99 -3.37 2.30
N VAL A 39 -18.43 -4.35 1.59
CA VAL A 39 -18.73 -4.67 0.19
C VAL A 39 -19.12 -6.13 0.09
N SER A 40 -20.30 -6.40 -0.45
CA SER A 40 -20.84 -7.75 -0.66
C SER A 40 -21.32 -7.92 -2.10
N GLY A 41 -21.51 -9.17 -2.54
CA GLY A 41 -22.00 -9.46 -3.89
C GLY A 41 -20.96 -9.22 -4.99
N ARG A 42 -19.68 -9.21 -4.63
CA ARG A 42 -18.51 -9.14 -5.52
C ARG A 42 -17.47 -10.12 -4.99
N ASN A 43 -16.74 -10.77 -5.89
CA ASN A 43 -15.61 -11.62 -5.51
C ASN A 43 -14.32 -10.79 -5.32
N TYR A 44 -13.33 -11.38 -4.67
CA TYR A 44 -12.05 -10.73 -4.42
C TYR A 44 -11.37 -10.18 -5.68
N GLU A 45 -11.48 -10.88 -6.83
CA GLU A 45 -10.88 -10.44 -8.09
C GLU A 45 -11.48 -9.12 -8.57
N GLN A 46 -12.81 -9.01 -8.55
CA GLN A 46 -13.53 -7.82 -8.97
C GLN A 46 -13.20 -6.63 -8.06
N ILE A 47 -13.13 -6.88 -6.75
CA ILE A 47 -12.74 -5.87 -5.76
C ILE A 47 -11.30 -5.44 -6.00
N TRP A 48 -10.38 -6.38 -6.22
CA TRP A 48 -8.98 -6.09 -6.49
C TRP A 48 -8.79 -5.24 -7.75
N GLN A 49 -9.49 -5.59 -8.83
CA GLN A 49 -9.44 -4.85 -10.09
C GLN A 49 -9.97 -3.42 -9.91
N ALA A 50 -11.14 -3.26 -9.32
CA ALA A 50 -11.72 -1.94 -9.05
C ALA A 50 -10.83 -1.11 -8.12
N ALA A 51 -10.19 -1.72 -7.12
CA ALA A 51 -9.26 -1.04 -6.23
C ALA A 51 -8.01 -0.54 -6.98
N ASN A 52 -7.46 -1.32 -7.92
CA ASN A 52 -6.33 -0.85 -8.74
C ASN A 52 -6.71 0.32 -9.64
N VAL A 53 -7.93 0.33 -10.19
CA VAL A 53 -8.44 1.48 -10.96
C VAL A 53 -8.50 2.72 -10.07
N ALA A 54 -9.21 2.64 -8.94
CA ALA A 54 -9.37 3.76 -8.01
C ALA A 54 -8.02 4.29 -7.49
N MET A 55 -7.09 3.38 -7.18
CA MET A 55 -5.76 3.73 -6.68
C MET A 55 -4.80 4.20 -7.78
N GLY A 56 -5.16 4.07 -9.06
CA GLY A 56 -4.43 4.61 -10.21
C GLY A 56 -5.01 5.91 -10.76
N THR A 57 -6.24 6.27 -10.41
CA THR A 57 -6.84 7.56 -10.77
C THR A 57 -6.12 8.70 -10.05
N ASP A 58 -5.49 9.60 -10.81
CA ASP A 58 -4.76 10.78 -10.31
C ASP A 58 -3.63 10.51 -9.29
N MET A 59 -3.21 9.25 -9.19
CA MET A 59 -2.21 8.78 -8.25
C MET A 59 -1.26 7.79 -8.91
N LYS A 60 -0.07 7.65 -8.34
CA LYS A 60 0.92 6.65 -8.76
C LYS A 60 0.93 5.50 -7.75
N ILE A 61 0.55 4.31 -8.19
CA ILE A 61 0.68 3.09 -7.38
C ILE A 61 2.17 2.85 -7.08
N VAL A 62 2.50 2.73 -5.79
CA VAL A 62 3.87 2.47 -5.29
C VAL A 62 3.97 1.12 -4.60
N GLU A 63 2.86 0.53 -4.20
CA GLU A 63 2.77 -0.83 -3.65
C GLU A 63 1.46 -1.46 -4.12
N SER A 64 1.52 -2.69 -4.61
CA SER A 64 0.34 -3.47 -4.99
C SER A 64 0.63 -4.93 -4.69
N HIS A 65 0.06 -5.44 -3.60
CA HIS A 65 0.29 -6.79 -3.11
C HIS A 65 -1.04 -7.51 -2.92
N LYS A 66 -1.45 -8.22 -3.97
CA LYS A 66 -2.71 -8.93 -4.04
C LYS A 66 -2.90 -10.00 -2.97
N PRO A 67 -1.90 -10.82 -2.60
CA PRO A 67 -2.10 -11.83 -1.56
C PRO A 67 -2.47 -11.25 -0.19
N SER A 68 -1.99 -10.06 0.15
CA SER A 68 -2.29 -9.39 1.43
C SER A 68 -3.41 -8.34 1.35
N GLY A 69 -4.00 -8.12 0.17
CA GLY A 69 -5.07 -7.13 0.01
C GLY A 69 -4.63 -5.69 0.18
N VAL A 70 -3.38 -5.35 -0.17
CA VAL A 70 -2.81 -4.02 0.05
C VAL A 70 -2.49 -3.34 -1.28
N ILE A 71 -3.02 -2.13 -1.46
CA ILE A 71 -2.57 -1.19 -2.49
C ILE A 71 -2.19 0.12 -1.82
N LYS A 72 -1.06 0.71 -2.17
CA LYS A 72 -0.67 2.06 -1.75
C LYS A 72 -0.31 2.89 -2.96
N SER A 73 -0.77 4.14 -2.94
CA SER A 73 -0.51 5.09 -4.00
C SER A 73 -0.07 6.43 -3.45
N GLN A 74 0.81 7.08 -4.19
CA GLN A 74 1.24 8.45 -3.93
C GLN A 74 0.40 9.41 -4.79
N VAL A 75 -0.10 10.47 -4.17
CA VAL A 75 -0.83 11.53 -4.90
C VAL A 75 0.12 12.25 -5.85
N VAL A 76 -0.25 12.35 -7.13
CA VAL A 76 0.54 13.04 -8.17
C VAL A 76 0.19 14.53 -8.21
N ASN A 77 -1.11 14.83 -8.20
CA ASN A 77 -1.64 16.19 -8.21
C ASN A 77 -2.32 16.48 -6.86
N GLY A 78 -1.63 17.18 -5.96
CA GLY A 78 -2.13 17.47 -4.62
C GLY A 78 -1.01 17.73 -3.61
N THR A 79 -1.21 17.30 -2.36
CA THR A 79 -0.16 17.42 -1.33
C THR A 79 1.02 16.49 -1.67
N ALA A 80 2.15 17.08 -2.04
CA ALA A 80 3.36 16.33 -2.36
C ALA A 80 3.75 15.38 -1.20
N GLY A 81 4.07 14.12 -1.53
CA GLY A 81 4.44 13.11 -0.55
C GLY A 81 3.28 12.50 0.26
N LYS A 82 2.03 12.89 -0.03
CA LYS A 82 0.84 12.22 0.53
C LYS A 82 0.69 10.83 -0.06
N VAL A 83 0.46 9.86 0.82
CA VAL A 83 0.23 8.45 0.48
C VAL A 83 -1.16 8.04 0.92
N VAL A 84 -1.83 7.28 0.06
CA VAL A 84 -3.14 6.67 0.32
C VAL A 84 -2.95 5.16 0.31
N GLY A 85 -3.59 4.48 1.25
CA GLY A 85 -3.60 3.03 1.39
C GLY A 85 -5.02 2.52 1.27
N PHE A 86 -5.17 1.44 0.51
CA PHE A 86 -6.41 0.72 0.28
C PHE A 86 -6.20 -0.72 0.72
N PHE A 87 -6.99 -1.14 1.71
CA PHE A 87 -6.84 -2.42 2.38
C PHE A 87 -8.12 -3.23 2.22
N ILE A 88 -7.99 -4.48 1.77
CA ILE A 88 -9.10 -5.41 1.56
C ILE A 88 -8.95 -6.57 2.53
N GLN A 89 -9.97 -6.79 3.36
CA GLN A 89 -10.00 -7.93 4.29
C GLN A 89 -11.37 -8.62 4.31
N PRO A 90 -11.44 -9.96 4.32
CA PRO A 90 -10.29 -10.84 4.21
C PRO A 90 -9.84 -10.98 2.74
N THR A 91 -8.78 -11.75 2.45
CA THR A 91 -8.27 -11.93 1.08
C THR A 91 -8.71 -13.23 0.43
N GLU A 92 -9.53 -14.05 1.10
CA GLU A 92 -10.03 -15.28 0.52
C GLU A 92 -11.07 -15.00 -0.58
N ALA A 93 -10.97 -15.75 -1.68
CA ALA A 93 -11.87 -15.60 -2.83
C ALA A 93 -13.33 -16.00 -2.54
N SER A 94 -13.54 -16.86 -1.53
CA SER A 94 -14.86 -17.37 -1.13
C SER A 94 -15.55 -16.53 -0.05
N SER A 95 -14.97 -15.40 0.37
CA SER A 95 -15.58 -14.57 1.40
C SER A 95 -16.92 -13.99 0.90
N PRO A 96 -18.01 -14.10 1.68
CA PRO A 96 -19.31 -13.52 1.29
C PRO A 96 -19.30 -11.98 1.34
N GLN A 97 -18.35 -11.40 2.08
CA GLN A 97 -18.23 -9.97 2.29
C GLN A 97 -16.76 -9.56 2.50
N TYR A 98 -16.44 -8.35 2.08
CA TYR A 98 -15.12 -7.76 2.23
C TYR A 98 -15.26 -6.41 2.94
N THR A 99 -14.34 -6.15 3.85
CA THR A 99 -14.11 -4.85 4.47
C THR A 99 -13.02 -4.14 3.69
N ILE A 100 -13.38 -2.97 3.18
CA ILE A 100 -12.47 -2.05 2.51
C ILE A 100 -12.12 -0.96 3.48
N THR A 101 -10.84 -0.75 3.77
CA THR A 101 -10.37 0.37 4.59
C THR A 101 -9.48 1.28 3.77
N ILE A 102 -9.81 2.57 3.75
CA ILE A 102 -9.05 3.62 3.08
C ILE A 102 -8.41 4.49 4.15
N VAL A 103 -7.11 4.69 4.04
CA VAL A 103 -6.31 5.49 4.97
C VAL A 103 -5.44 6.43 4.16
N SER A 104 -5.34 7.70 4.54
CA SER A 104 -4.36 8.61 3.95
C SER A 104 -3.44 9.21 5.00
N ARG A 105 -2.22 9.52 4.55
CA ARG A 105 -1.18 10.10 5.38
C ARG A 105 -0.46 11.19 4.61
N LYS A 106 -0.38 12.37 5.21
CA LYS A 106 0.39 13.51 4.71
C LYS A 106 1.88 13.37 5.13
N PRO A 107 2.81 13.99 4.40
CA PRO A 107 4.22 14.05 4.84
C PRO A 107 4.31 14.67 6.24
N PHE A 108 5.28 14.20 7.04
CA PHE A 108 5.52 14.64 8.43
C PHE A 108 4.37 14.42 9.42
N GLN A 109 3.29 13.74 9.02
CA GLN A 109 2.22 13.35 9.92
C GLN A 109 2.72 12.25 10.87
N THR A 110 2.66 12.53 12.17
CA THR A 110 2.98 11.57 13.24
C THR A 110 1.80 10.63 13.48
N GLU A 111 2.04 9.50 14.13
CA GLU A 111 1.00 8.50 14.42
C GLU A 111 -0.05 8.98 15.45
N PHE A 112 0.32 10.00 16.23
CA PHE A 112 -0.57 10.64 17.23
C PHE A 112 -1.64 11.52 16.59
N VAL A 113 -1.42 12.00 15.36
CA VAL A 113 -2.43 12.77 14.60
C VAL A 113 -3.44 11.81 13.96
N ASP A 114 -4.70 12.20 13.89
CA ASP A 114 -5.71 11.41 13.18
C ASP A 114 -5.36 11.28 11.70
N ARG A 115 -5.18 10.02 11.26
CA ARG A 115 -5.02 9.72 9.83
C ARG A 115 -6.35 10.00 9.17
N ASP A 116 -6.28 10.69 8.04
CA ASP A 116 -7.44 11.06 7.25
C ASP A 116 -7.79 9.91 6.28
N TRP A 117 -8.78 10.10 5.42
CA TRP A 117 -9.09 9.20 4.32
C TRP A 117 -9.42 10.01 3.05
N GLU A 118 -9.46 9.34 1.89
CA GLU A 118 -9.79 10.00 0.61
C GLU A 118 -11.19 9.61 0.12
N PRO A 119 -12.18 10.52 0.16
CA PRO A 119 -13.52 10.27 -0.36
C PRO A 119 -13.57 9.94 -1.85
N SER A 120 -12.71 10.58 -2.65
CA SER A 120 -12.64 10.32 -4.10
C SER A 120 -12.26 8.88 -4.40
N VAL A 121 -11.33 8.30 -3.64
CA VAL A 121 -10.90 6.90 -3.82
C VAL A 121 -12.07 5.93 -3.62
N TRP A 122 -12.95 6.20 -2.64
CA TRP A 122 -14.15 5.39 -2.47
C TRP A 122 -15.14 5.57 -3.63
N GLU A 123 -15.28 6.78 -4.14
CA GLU A 123 -16.14 7.05 -5.29
C GLU A 123 -15.65 6.33 -6.55
N ASP A 124 -14.38 6.51 -6.90
CA ASP A 124 -13.75 5.88 -8.06
C ASP A 124 -13.83 4.35 -7.96
N PHE A 125 -13.65 3.80 -6.76
CA PHE A 125 -13.81 2.38 -6.51
C PHE A 125 -15.25 1.90 -6.75
N ARG A 126 -16.26 2.62 -6.24
CA ARG A 126 -17.67 2.27 -6.47
C ARG A 126 -18.04 2.35 -7.95
N GLN A 127 -17.50 3.31 -8.68
CA GLN A 127 -17.70 3.45 -10.11
C GLN A 127 -17.05 2.28 -10.86
N ALA A 128 -15.81 1.92 -10.52
CA ALA A 128 -15.10 0.81 -11.13
C ALA A 128 -15.72 -0.58 -10.82
N LEU A 129 -16.53 -0.69 -9.77
CA LEU A 129 -17.30 -1.91 -9.45
C LEU A 129 -18.58 -2.08 -10.28
N GLN A 130 -19.01 -1.05 -11.02
CA GLN A 130 -20.14 -1.15 -11.93
C GLN A 130 -19.69 -1.83 -13.23
N PRO A 131 -20.53 -2.68 -13.84
CA PRO A 131 -20.25 -3.17 -15.18
C PRO A 131 -20.11 -1.98 -16.13
N LEU A 132 -19.06 -1.99 -16.95
CA LEU A 132 -18.90 -1.03 -18.05
C LEU A 132 -20.19 -1.07 -18.88
N LYS A 133 -20.85 0.09 -19.01
CA LYS A 133 -22.05 0.25 -19.84
C LYS A 133 -21.70 0.13 -21.32
#